data_AF-A0A168EKJ9-F1
#
_entry.id   AF-A0A168EKJ9-F1
#
_cell.length_a   1.000
_cell.length_b   1.000
_cell.length_c   1.000
_cell.angle_alpha   90.00
_cell.angle_beta   90.00
_cell.angle_gamma   90.00
#
_symmetry.space_group_name_H-M   'P 1'
#
loop_
_entity.id
_entity.type
_entity.pdbx_description
1 polymer ?
#
loop_
_entity_poly.entity_id
_entity_poly.type
_entity_poly.pdbx_seq_one_letter_code
_entity_poly.pdbx_strand_id
1 'polypeptide(L)'
;SAVFNADIHQIKPRFFYIPKDETLRKTWEKNLPNSEMQLKTTSRVCEEHFVPEDIIKCDETIIDGKVHSIPRQNWKLKIGAYPRIFPSSATSVVPLVQRKPPLERKPLSDITSTYKGFCPSHMKPAKKKERLAAVTKNTVQEIEVGVVESLTVPQL
;
A
#
# COMPACT_ATOMS: atom_id res chain seq x y z
N SER A 1 8.40 40.05 -12.09
CA SER A 1 8.18 38.59 -12.24
C SER A 1 8.07 37.98 -10.85
N ALA A 2 6.84 37.76 -10.37
CA ALA A 2 6.59 37.23 -9.04
C ALA A 2 6.83 35.71 -9.05
N VAL A 3 7.91 35.30 -8.39
CA VAL A 3 8.24 33.90 -8.14
C VAL A 3 7.21 33.31 -7.18
N PHE A 4 6.44 32.34 -7.66
CA PHE A 4 5.57 31.50 -6.84
C PHE A 4 6.42 30.60 -5.94
N ASN A 5 6.91 31.14 -4.82
CA ASN A 5 7.38 30.34 -3.70
C ASN A 5 6.14 29.81 -2.97
N ALA A 6 5.48 28.82 -3.58
CA ALA A 6 4.43 28.08 -2.92
C ALA A 6 5.08 27.17 -1.88
N ASP A 7 4.55 27.29 -0.66
CA ASP A 7 4.81 26.53 0.56
C ASP A 7 5.15 25.04 0.28
N ILE A 8 6.45 24.73 0.21
CA ILE A 8 6.97 23.38 -0.10
C ILE A 8 6.53 22.35 0.96
N HIS A 9 6.07 22.81 2.13
CA HIS A 9 5.81 21.99 3.30
C HIS A 9 4.42 21.33 3.37
N GLN A 10 3.50 21.55 2.41
CA GLN A 10 2.14 20.97 2.47
C GLN A 10 1.81 19.94 1.37
N ILE A 11 2.70 19.71 0.40
CA ILE A 11 2.44 18.73 -0.66
C ILE A 11 2.83 17.35 -0.14
N LYS A 12 1.84 16.57 0.30
CA LYS A 12 2.06 15.18 0.69
C LYS A 12 2.30 14.33 -0.56
N PRO A 13 3.51 13.78 -0.77
CA PRO A 13 3.80 12.99 -1.96
C PRO A 13 2.93 11.73 -1.96
N ARG A 14 2.44 11.35 -3.14
CA ARG A 14 1.71 10.09 -3.30
C ARG A 14 2.69 8.96 -3.56
N PHE A 15 2.33 7.79 -3.05
CA PHE A 15 3.14 6.58 -3.16
C PHE A 15 2.38 5.50 -3.91
N PHE A 16 3.08 4.83 -4.82
CA PHE A 16 2.59 3.70 -5.58
C PHE A 16 3.24 2.42 -5.07
N TYR A 17 2.43 1.37 -4.97
CA TYR A 17 2.92 0.04 -4.61
C TYR A 17 3.59 -0.62 -5.80
N ILE A 18 4.51 -1.53 -5.49
CA ILE A 18 5.12 -2.38 -6.50
C ILE A 18 4.04 -3.26 -7.15
N PRO A 19 4.05 -3.37 -8.48
CA PRO A 19 3.14 -4.23 -9.21
C PRO A 19 3.32 -5.71 -8.88
N LYS A 20 2.22 -6.46 -8.90
CA LYS A 20 2.21 -7.90 -8.62
C LYS A 20 2.81 -8.70 -9.78
N ASP A 21 2.71 -8.16 -10.99
CA ASP A 21 3.23 -8.79 -12.20
C ASP A 21 4.75 -8.86 -12.16
N GLU A 22 5.30 -10.06 -12.25
CA GLU A 22 6.74 -10.28 -12.08
C GLU A 22 7.58 -9.64 -13.17
N THR A 23 7.08 -9.61 -14.41
CA THR A 23 7.75 -9.00 -15.56
C THR A 23 7.93 -7.50 -15.36
N LEU A 24 6.88 -6.85 -14.90
CA LEU A 24 6.85 -5.42 -14.66
C LEU A 24 7.63 -5.06 -13.39
N ARG A 25 7.55 -5.90 -12.35
CA ARG A 25 8.40 -5.77 -11.15
C ARG A 25 9.89 -5.85 -11.49
N LYS A 26 10.32 -6.82 -12.31
CA LYS A 26 11.71 -6.92 -12.79
C LYS A 26 12.12 -5.70 -13.60
N THR A 27 11.19 -5.12 -14.36
CA THR A 27 11.42 -3.86 -15.08
C THR A 27 11.65 -2.72 -14.10
N TRP A 28 10.87 -2.62 -13.03
CA TRP A 28 11.09 -1.63 -11.98
C TRP A 28 12.45 -1.82 -11.31
N GLU A 29 12.81 -3.04 -10.89
CA GLU A 29 14.11 -3.36 -10.29
C GLU A 29 15.29 -2.85 -11.12
N LYS A 30 15.24 -3.03 -12.44
CA LYS A 30 16.29 -2.57 -13.37
C LYS A 30 16.38 -1.04 -13.49
N ASN A 31 15.26 -0.34 -13.38
CA ASN A 31 15.22 1.12 -13.55
C ASN A 31 15.52 1.88 -12.25
N LEU A 32 15.44 1.22 -11.10
CA LEU A 32 15.82 1.83 -9.83
C LEU A 32 17.35 1.96 -9.74
N PRO A 33 17.85 3.02 -9.08
CA PRO A 33 19.29 3.26 -8.96
C PRO A 33 20.01 2.18 -8.14
N ASN A 34 19.28 1.43 -7.31
CA ASN A 34 19.80 0.28 -6.59
C ASN A 34 19.28 -1.02 -7.23
N SER A 35 19.81 -1.34 -8.40
CA SER A 35 19.36 -2.47 -9.23
C SER A 35 19.69 -3.85 -8.64
N GLU A 36 20.58 -3.92 -7.64
CA GLU A 36 20.93 -5.14 -6.92
C GLU A 36 19.88 -5.53 -5.87
N MET A 37 18.98 -4.61 -5.50
CA MET A 37 17.99 -4.84 -4.45
C MET A 37 16.69 -5.45 -5.02
N GLN A 38 16.30 -6.60 -4.47
CA GLN A 38 15.00 -7.22 -4.77
C GLN A 38 13.85 -6.40 -4.17
N LEU A 39 12.86 -6.08 -5.00
CA LEU A 39 11.72 -5.27 -4.60
C LEU A 39 10.67 -6.11 -3.88
N LYS A 40 10.52 -5.85 -2.57
CA LYS A 40 9.46 -6.46 -1.75
C LYS A 40 8.11 -5.86 -2.09
N THR A 41 7.04 -6.63 -2.01
CA THR A 41 5.65 -6.16 -2.24
C THR A 41 5.21 -5.00 -1.34
N THR A 42 5.86 -4.81 -0.20
CA THR A 42 5.59 -3.71 0.74
C THR A 42 6.29 -2.41 0.37
N SER A 43 7.29 -2.45 -0.50
CA SER A 43 8.03 -1.26 -0.92
C SER A 43 7.16 -0.37 -1.81
N ARG A 44 7.48 0.91 -1.83
CA ARG A 44 6.69 1.94 -2.51
C ARG A 44 7.60 2.95 -3.19
N VAL A 45 7.11 3.53 -4.27
CA VAL A 45 7.81 4.56 -5.06
C VAL A 45 6.94 5.81 -5.08
N CYS A 46 7.51 6.99 -4.84
CA CYS A 46 6.75 8.24 -4.90
C CYS A 46 6.45 8.67 -6.35
N GLU A 47 5.46 9.55 -6.51
CA GLU A 47 5.00 10.03 -7.82
C GLU A 47 6.04 10.79 -8.63
N GLU A 48 7.03 11.40 -7.98
CA GLU A 48 8.11 12.16 -8.64
C GLU A 48 9.00 11.30 -9.53
N HIS A 49 9.01 9.98 -9.30
CA HIS A 49 9.80 9.05 -10.10
C HIS A 49 9.11 8.59 -11.40
N PHE A 50 7.84 8.96 -11.60
CA PHE A 50 7.06 8.63 -12.78
C PHE A 50 6.85 9.85 -13.67
N VAL A 51 6.69 9.62 -14.96
CA VAL A 51 6.28 10.66 -15.90
C VAL A 51 4.83 11.04 -15.55
N PRO A 52 4.46 12.33 -15.53
CA PRO A 52 3.09 12.75 -15.18
C PRO A 52 2.02 12.13 -16.09
N GLU A 53 2.39 11.80 -17.34
CA GLU A 53 1.54 11.13 -18.31
C GLU A 53 1.20 9.68 -17.92
N ASP A 54 2.06 9.02 -17.15
CA ASP A 54 1.84 7.65 -16.66
C ASP A 54 0.93 7.62 -15.42
N ILE A 55 0.61 8.79 -14.85
CA ILE A 55 -0.21 8.92 -13.66
C ILE A 55 -1.63 9.35 -14.05
N ILE A 56 -2.59 8.49 -13.76
CA ILE A 56 -4.02 8.75 -13.93
C ILE A 56 -4.52 9.55 -12.71
N LYS A 57 -4.75 10.85 -12.91
CA LYS A 57 -5.23 11.79 -11.89
C LYS A 57 -6.74 12.01 -11.92
N CYS A 58 -7.37 11.87 -13.09
CA CYS A 58 -8.80 12.06 -13.30
C CYS A 58 -9.38 10.88 -14.09
N ASP A 59 -10.68 10.65 -13.91
CA ASP A 59 -11.48 9.77 -14.76
C ASP A 59 -12.32 10.60 -15.71
N GLU A 60 -12.24 10.27 -17.00
CA GLU A 60 -13.04 10.91 -18.04
C GLU A 60 -14.24 10.02 -18.36
N THR A 61 -15.44 10.58 -18.27
CA THR A 61 -16.69 9.93 -18.65
C THR A 61 -17.44 10.79 -19.65
N ILE A 62 -18.06 10.15 -20.64
CA ILE A 62 -18.88 10.85 -21.63
C ILE A 62 -20.33 10.72 -21.15
N ILE A 63 -20.95 11.85 -20.81
CA ILE A 63 -22.36 11.94 -20.44
C ILE A 63 -23.01 12.93 -21.41
N ASP A 64 -24.06 12.52 -22.11
CA ASP A 64 -24.79 13.34 -23.08
C ASP A 64 -23.89 13.99 -24.16
N GLY A 65 -22.85 13.25 -24.60
CA GLY A 65 -21.90 13.73 -25.60
C GLY A 65 -20.89 14.77 -25.08
N LYS A 66 -20.90 15.08 -23.78
CA LYS A 66 -19.93 15.96 -23.13
C LYS A 66 -18.93 15.14 -22.31
N VAL A 67 -17.66 15.50 -22.41
CA VAL A 67 -16.59 14.89 -21.61
C VAL A 67 -16.59 15.53 -20.22
N HIS A 68 -16.83 14.72 -19.20
CA HIS A 68 -16.74 15.10 -17.80
C HIS A 68 -15.48 14.49 -17.18
N SER A 69 -14.65 15.32 -16.55
CA SER A 69 -13.43 14.87 -15.85
C SER A 69 -13.63 14.93 -14.34
N ILE A 70 -13.54 13.77 -13.68
CA ILE A 70 -13.71 13.62 -12.23
C ILE A 70 -12.32 13.37 -11.60
N PRO A 71 -11.83 14.23 -10.69
CA PRO A 71 -10.52 14.03 -10.06
C PRO A 71 -10.54 12.84 -9.11
N ARG A 72 -9.52 11.97 -9.19
CA ARG A 72 -9.38 10.81 -8.32
C ARG A 72 -8.77 11.22 -6.97
N GLN A 73 -9.37 10.74 -5.88
CA GLN A 73 -8.76 10.84 -4.56
C GLN A 73 -7.46 10.03 -4.49
N ASN A 74 -7.43 8.83 -5.07
CA ASN A 74 -6.25 7.96 -5.17
C ASN A 74 -5.78 7.90 -6.62
N TRP A 75 -4.59 8.44 -6.88
CA TRP A 75 -4.00 8.38 -8.22
C TRP A 75 -3.58 6.94 -8.52
N LYS A 76 -3.61 6.57 -9.79
CA LYS A 76 -3.21 5.25 -10.26
C LYS A 76 -2.15 5.40 -11.34
N LEU A 77 -1.32 4.38 -11.49
CA LEU A 77 -0.42 4.28 -12.62
C LEU A 77 -1.15 3.65 -13.81
N LYS A 78 -0.80 4.07 -15.01
CA LYS A 78 -1.17 3.37 -16.24
C LYS A 78 -0.61 1.95 -16.22
N ILE A 79 -1.28 1.06 -16.95
CA ILE A 79 -0.82 -0.32 -17.14
C ILE A 79 0.53 -0.27 -17.87
N GLY A 80 1.54 -0.96 -17.36
CA GLY A 80 2.87 -0.94 -17.97
C GLY A 80 3.81 0.15 -17.45
N ALA A 81 3.33 1.11 -16.65
CA ALA A 81 4.14 2.22 -16.18
C ALA A 81 5.28 1.75 -15.25
N TYR A 82 6.44 2.39 -15.39
CA TYR A 82 7.63 2.11 -14.58
C TYR A 82 8.35 3.42 -14.22
N PRO A 83 9.08 3.45 -13.09
CA PRO A 83 9.78 4.65 -12.68
C PRO A 83 10.95 4.90 -13.62
N ARG A 84 11.07 6.14 -14.11
CA ARG A 84 12.10 6.54 -15.08
C ARG A 84 12.95 7.72 -14.59
N ILE A 85 12.42 8.50 -13.64
CA ILE A 85 13.04 9.74 -13.18
C ILE A 85 13.81 9.46 -11.90
N PHE A 86 15.13 9.29 -12.03
CA PHE A 86 16.07 9.28 -10.91
C PHE A 86 17.13 10.33 -11.20
N PRO A 87 17.08 11.51 -10.56
CA PRO A 87 18.15 12.47 -10.72
C PRO A 87 19.44 11.79 -10.26
N SER A 88 20.41 11.69 -11.16
CA SER A 88 21.76 11.28 -10.81
C SER A 88 22.22 12.24 -9.72
N SER A 89 22.34 11.74 -8.48
CA SER A 89 22.96 12.51 -7.43
C SER A 89 24.41 12.70 -7.85
N ALA A 90 24.72 13.83 -8.48
CA ALA A 90 26.09 14.28 -8.65
C ALA A 90 26.77 14.12 -7.30
N THR A 91 27.86 13.35 -7.28
CA THR A 91 28.64 12.86 -6.14
C THR A 91 28.83 13.94 -5.08
N SER A 92 27.80 14.17 -4.27
CA SER A 92 27.89 15.01 -3.10
C SER A 92 28.49 14.07 -2.08
N VAL A 93 29.81 14.16 -1.93
CA VAL A 93 30.57 13.52 -0.86
C VAL A 93 30.08 14.15 0.45
N VAL A 94 28.84 13.84 0.84
CA VAL A 94 28.40 14.06 2.21
C VAL A 94 29.30 13.18 3.06
N PRO A 95 30.10 13.75 3.98
CA PRO A 95 30.94 12.94 4.85
C PRO A 95 30.06 11.87 5.48
N LEU A 96 30.46 10.59 5.39
CA LEU A 96 29.72 9.54 6.06
C LEU A 96 29.60 9.95 7.53
N VAL A 97 28.39 10.30 7.96
CA VAL A 97 28.11 10.57 9.36
C VAL A 97 28.33 9.25 10.09
N GLN A 98 29.47 9.14 10.77
CA GLN A 98 29.79 7.96 11.55
C GLN A 98 28.72 7.84 12.65
N ARG A 99 28.06 6.69 12.71
CA ARG A 99 27.13 6.38 13.80
C ARG A 99 27.92 6.43 15.09
N LYS A 100 27.30 6.93 16.17
CA LYS A 100 27.88 6.81 17.51
C LYS A 100 28.20 5.32 17.76
N PRO A 101 29.35 5.01 18.40
CA PRO A 101 29.67 3.63 18.73
C PRO A 101 28.56 3.03 19.61
N PRO A 102 28.37 1.69 19.58
CA PRO A 102 27.48 1.00 20.51
C PRO A 102 27.74 1.49 21.94
N LEU A 103 26.68 1.88 22.64
CA LEU A 103 26.79 2.32 24.02
C LEU A 103 27.06 1.09 24.91
N GLU A 104 28.12 1.16 25.72
CA GLU A 104 28.40 0.13 26.74
C GLU A 104 27.20 -0.04 27.67
N ARG A 105 26.76 -1.29 27.84
CA ARG A 105 25.61 -1.59 28.69
C ARG A 105 26.04 -1.53 30.15
N LYS A 106 25.39 -0.70 30.95
CA LYS A 106 25.57 -0.70 32.41
C LYS A 106 25.16 -2.07 32.98
N PRO A 107 25.87 -2.61 33.98
CA PRO A 107 25.51 -3.87 34.63
C PRO A 107 24.16 -3.74 35.35
N LEU A 108 23.41 -4.85 35.41
CA LEU A 108 22.10 -4.92 36.06
C LEU A 108 22.14 -4.54 37.55
N SER A 109 23.30 -4.61 38.19
CA SER A 109 23.51 -4.28 39.61
C SER A 109 23.42 -2.78 39.92
N ASP A 110 23.68 -1.90 38.94
CA ASP A 110 23.77 -0.45 39.15
C ASP A 110 22.42 0.26 38.90
N ILE A 111 21.34 -0.52 38.81
CA ILE A 111 19.99 0.02 38.72
C ILE A 111 19.55 0.38 40.15
N THR A 112 20.00 1.54 40.66
CA THR A 112 19.18 2.26 41.64
C THR A 112 17.94 2.73 40.88
N SER A 113 16.93 1.87 40.80
CA SER A 113 15.69 2.12 40.05
C SER A 113 15.00 3.38 40.58
N THR A 114 15.31 4.52 39.99
CA THR A 114 14.55 5.76 40.13
C THR A 114 13.44 5.81 39.07
N TYR A 115 12.98 4.65 38.59
CA TYR A 115 11.83 4.53 37.71
C TYR A 115 10.53 4.72 38.52
N LYS A 116 10.34 5.93 39.04
CA LYS A 116 9.02 6.44 39.41
C LYS A 116 8.57 7.35 38.29
N GLY A 117 7.91 6.78 37.27
CA GLY A 117 7.31 7.60 36.24
C GLY A 117 7.06 6.89 34.93
N PHE A 118 5.87 6.29 34.83
CA PHE A 118 5.13 6.09 33.57
C PHE A 118 5.71 5.08 32.55
N CYS A 119 5.62 3.78 32.88
CA CYS A 119 5.48 2.76 31.82
C CYS A 119 4.02 2.82 31.37
N PRO A 120 3.69 3.20 30.13
CA PRO A 120 2.34 3.03 29.61
C PRO A 120 2.15 1.56 29.21
N SER A 121 2.21 0.66 30.19
CA SER A 121 1.82 -0.72 29.98
C SER A 121 1.19 -1.24 31.27
N HIS A 122 -0.06 -0.85 31.50
CA HIS A 122 -1.00 -1.80 32.10
C HIS A 122 -1.15 -2.95 31.09
N MET A 123 -0.19 -3.87 31.10
CA MET A 123 -0.37 -5.17 30.47
C MET A 123 -1.46 -5.86 31.29
N LYS A 124 -2.72 -5.64 30.90
CA LYS A 124 -3.82 -6.44 31.42
C LYS A 124 -3.50 -7.88 30.99
N PRO A 125 -3.38 -8.85 31.90
CA PRO A 125 -3.21 -10.24 31.50
C PRO A 125 -4.38 -10.60 30.58
N ALA A 126 -4.07 -11.22 29.44
CA ALA A 126 -5.09 -11.63 28.49
C ALA A 126 -6.07 -12.56 29.22
N LYS A 127 -7.33 -12.14 29.37
CA LYS A 127 -8.39 -13.05 29.81
C LYS A 127 -8.44 -14.20 28.80
N LYS A 128 -8.18 -15.43 29.26
CA LYS A 128 -8.46 -16.65 28.48
C LYS A 128 -9.93 -16.58 28.08
N LYS A 129 -10.21 -16.35 26.78
CA LYS A 129 -11.55 -16.60 26.24
C LYS A 129 -11.72 -18.11 26.22
N GLU A 130 -12.56 -18.62 27.11
CA GLU A 130 -13.03 -19.99 27.02
C GLU A 130 -13.78 -20.13 25.68
N ARG A 131 -13.36 -21.10 24.85
CA ARG A 131 -14.04 -21.38 23.58
C ARG A 131 -15.40 -21.99 23.93
N LEU A 132 -16.47 -21.22 23.80
CA LEU A 132 -17.80 -21.80 23.66
C LEU A 132 -17.78 -22.65 22.39
N ALA A 133 -18.13 -23.93 22.53
CA ALA A 133 -18.19 -24.87 21.43
C ALA A 133 -19.12 -24.34 20.33
N ALA A 134 -18.67 -24.46 19.08
CA ALA A 134 -19.50 -24.13 17.93
C ALA A 134 -20.69 -25.10 17.89
N VAL A 135 -21.88 -24.61 18.22
CA VAL A 135 -23.11 -25.33 17.93
C VAL A 135 -23.32 -25.25 16.42
N THR A 136 -23.01 -26.32 15.71
CA THR A 136 -23.40 -26.52 14.32
C THR A 136 -24.91 -26.67 14.24
N LYS A 137 -25.60 -25.68 13.67
CA LYS A 137 -26.94 -25.87 13.12
C LYS A 137 -26.83 -25.84 11.61
N ASN A 138 -26.51 -26.99 11.03
CA ASN A 138 -26.76 -27.21 9.60
C ASN A 138 -28.26 -27.45 9.45
N THR A 139 -29.01 -26.40 9.14
CA THR A 139 -30.38 -26.54 8.63
C THR A 139 -30.28 -26.63 7.11
N VAL A 140 -30.42 -27.85 6.61
CA VAL A 140 -30.64 -28.14 5.19
C VAL A 140 -32.00 -27.56 4.84
N GLN A 141 -32.04 -26.59 3.93
CA GLN A 141 -33.29 -26.24 3.25
C GLN A 141 -33.46 -27.23 2.11
N GLU A 142 -34.41 -28.14 2.26
CA GLU A 142 -34.88 -28.99 1.17
C GLU A 142 -35.42 -28.10 0.05
N ILE A 143 -34.84 -28.26 -1.15
CA ILE A 143 -35.36 -27.66 -2.37
C ILE A 143 -36.37 -28.65 -2.92
N GLU A 144 -37.65 -28.31 -2.81
CA GLU A 144 -38.70 -29.04 -3.52
C GLU A 144 -38.50 -28.85 -5.03
N VAL A 145 -38.13 -29.94 -5.70
CA VAL A 145 -38.12 -30.00 -7.16
C VAL A 145 -39.57 -30.07 -7.63
N GLY A 146 -40.12 -28.90 -7.95
CA GLY A 146 -41.41 -28.79 -8.62
C GLY A 146 -41.37 -29.51 -9.98
N VAL A 147 -42.07 -30.63 -10.06
CA VAL A 147 -42.43 -31.30 -11.31
C VAL A 147 -43.33 -30.36 -12.10
N VAL A 148 -42.80 -29.75 -13.17
CA VAL A 148 -43.64 -29.09 -14.18
C VAL A 148 -44.02 -30.10 -15.23
N GLU A 149 -45.32 -30.34 -15.21
CA GLU A 149 -46.13 -31.23 -16.03
C GLU A 149 -45.96 -30.93 -17.53
N SER A 150 -45.70 -31.99 -18.29
CA SER A 150 -45.58 -31.99 -19.74
C SER A 150 -46.93 -31.67 -20.40
N LEU A 151 -47.00 -30.58 -21.16
CA LEU A 151 -48.09 -30.35 -22.11
C LEU A 151 -47.58 -30.50 -23.54
N THR A 152 -48.07 -31.57 -24.13
CA THR A 152 -47.99 -32.05 -25.50
C THR A 152 -48.31 -30.96 -26.53
N VAL A 153 -47.44 -30.83 -27.54
CA VAL A 153 -47.75 -30.08 -28.77
C VAL A 153 -48.12 -31.09 -29.85
N PRO A 154 -49.34 -31.05 -30.44
CA PRO A 154 -49.63 -31.84 -31.63
C PRO A 154 -49.04 -31.14 -32.87
N GLN A 155 -48.29 -31.90 -33.67
CA GLN A 155 -47.97 -31.55 -35.05
C GLN A 155 -49.23 -31.70 -35.92
N LEU A 156 -49.50 -30.69 -36.74
CA LEU A 156 -50.12 -30.82 -38.06
C LEU A 156 -49.39 -29.89 -39.02
#